data_AF-A0A2X0Y3Y9-F1
#
_entry.id   AF-A0A2X0Y3Y9-F1
#
_cell.length_a   1.000
_cell.length_b   1.000
_cell.length_c   1.000
_cell.angle_alpha   90.00
_cell.angle_beta   90.00
_cell.angle_gamma   90.00
#
_symmetry.space_group_name_H-M   'P 1'
#
loop_
_entity.id
_entity.type
_entity.pdbx_description
1 polymer ?
#
loop_
_entity_poly.entity_id
_entity_poly.type
_entity_poly.pdbx_seq_one_letter_code
_entity_poly.pdbx_strand_id
1 'polypeptide(L)'
;MKKFKKIILASALALSSLAFVPVSENQQASAAPIDWAKECKNSDTCDNYINYYMRVNQELFGGYSRLEIKSGSGIVSITPSGYLKANKRGTAVVYAYDRNDRYSIIEVVIQ
;
A
#
# COMPACT_ATOMS: atom_id res chain seq x y z
N MET A 1 -32.77 23.75 -62.37
CA MET A 1 -33.71 23.45 -61.26
C MET A 1 -33.40 22.08 -60.66
N LYS A 2 -33.05 22.08 -59.37
CA LYS A 2 -33.19 21.06 -58.30
C LYS A 2 -33.30 19.58 -58.71
N LYS A 3 -32.32 18.75 -58.30
CA LYS A 3 -32.55 17.41 -57.70
C LYS A 3 -31.44 17.07 -56.70
N PHE A 4 -31.53 17.60 -55.47
CA PHE A 4 -30.72 17.14 -54.34
C PHE A 4 -31.24 15.76 -53.91
N LYS A 5 -30.43 14.72 -54.12
CA LYS A 5 -30.74 13.37 -53.65
C LYS A 5 -30.43 13.28 -52.16
N LYS A 6 -31.49 13.01 -51.40
CA LYS A 6 -31.47 12.54 -50.01
C LYS A 6 -30.64 11.27 -49.91
N ILE A 7 -29.63 11.25 -49.04
CA ILE A 7 -29.28 10.06 -48.25
C ILE A 7 -28.92 10.57 -46.86
N ILE A 8 -29.83 10.34 -45.93
CA ILE A 8 -29.64 10.61 -44.50
C ILE A 8 -28.74 9.47 -43.99
N LEU A 9 -27.49 9.76 -43.65
CA LEU A 9 -26.65 8.84 -42.88
C LEU A 9 -27.19 8.80 -41.45
N ALA A 10 -28.11 7.88 -41.19
CA ALA A 10 -28.48 7.48 -39.83
C ALA A 10 -27.50 6.39 -39.39
N SER A 11 -26.32 6.78 -38.93
CA SER A 11 -25.43 5.88 -38.21
C SER A 11 -25.83 5.91 -36.75
N ALA A 12 -26.49 4.84 -36.31
CA ALA A 12 -26.89 4.63 -34.93
C ALA A 12 -25.69 4.73 -33.99
N LEU A 13 -25.85 5.56 -32.96
CA LEU A 13 -24.94 5.76 -31.86
C LEU A 13 -24.89 4.46 -31.03
N ALA A 14 -23.98 3.56 -31.35
CA ALA A 14 -23.72 2.39 -30.52
C ALA A 14 -22.91 2.84 -29.29
N LEU A 15 -23.62 3.30 -28.25
CA LEU A 15 -23.05 3.38 -26.91
C LEU A 15 -22.82 1.95 -26.42
N SER A 16 -21.64 1.41 -26.66
CA SER A 16 -21.10 0.35 -25.85
C SER A 16 -20.92 0.91 -24.44
N SER A 17 -21.91 0.69 -23.59
CA SER A 17 -21.76 0.84 -22.15
C SER A 17 -20.70 -0.18 -21.72
N LEU A 18 -19.45 0.29 -21.58
CA LEU A 18 -18.53 -0.37 -20.66
C LEU A 18 -19.17 -0.25 -19.30
N ALA A 19 -19.85 -1.32 -18.88
CA ALA A 19 -20.18 -1.52 -17.49
C ALA A 19 -18.84 -1.56 -16.74
N PHE A 20 -18.46 -0.43 -16.16
CA PHE A 20 -17.47 -0.40 -15.11
C PHE A 20 -18.06 -1.23 -13.98
N VAL A 21 -17.64 -2.50 -13.91
CA VAL A 21 -17.84 -3.29 -12.71
C VAL A 21 -17.01 -2.57 -11.65
N PRO A 22 -17.61 -2.00 -10.59
CA PRO A 22 -16.80 -1.54 -9.48
C PRO A 22 -16.13 -2.80 -8.94
N VAL A 23 -14.83 -2.94 -9.20
CA VAL A 23 -14.01 -3.86 -8.42
C VAL A 23 -14.17 -3.34 -7.01
N SER A 24 -14.96 -4.06 -6.20
CA SER A 24 -15.04 -3.81 -4.77
C SER A 24 -13.63 -3.92 -4.24
N GLU A 25 -13.01 -2.78 -3.96
CA GLU A 25 -11.84 -2.69 -3.12
C GLU A 25 -12.14 -3.45 -1.82
N ASN A 26 -11.12 -4.15 -1.31
CA ASN A 26 -11.10 -4.89 -0.05
C ASN A 26 -11.42 -6.40 -0.13
N GLN A 27 -10.78 -7.13 -1.03
CA GLN A 27 -10.21 -8.41 -0.61
C GLN A 27 -8.85 -8.16 0.05
N GLN A 28 -8.87 -7.53 1.22
CA GLN A 28 -7.72 -7.58 2.12
C GLN A 28 -7.69 -9.00 2.67
N ALA A 29 -6.99 -9.88 1.96
CA ALA A 29 -6.60 -11.18 2.49
C ALA A 29 -5.81 -10.90 3.77
N SER A 30 -6.46 -11.05 4.92
CA SER A 30 -5.80 -11.04 6.21
C SER A 30 -5.00 -12.33 6.30
N ALA A 31 -3.81 -12.35 5.69
CA ALA A 31 -2.81 -13.36 6.00
C ALA A 31 -2.65 -13.37 7.52
N ALA A 32 -2.57 -14.56 8.11
CA ALA A 32 -2.28 -14.67 9.53
C ALA A 32 -1.03 -13.83 9.85
N PRO A 33 -0.99 -13.12 10.99
CA PRO A 33 0.16 -12.30 11.33
C PRO A 33 1.41 -13.18 11.30
N ILE A 34 2.31 -12.87 10.37
CA ILE A 34 3.62 -13.53 10.27
C ILE A 34 4.36 -13.18 11.55
N ASP A 35 4.80 -14.21 12.28
CA ASP A 35 5.70 -14.06 13.42
C ASP A 35 7.11 -13.81 12.87
N TRP A 36 7.38 -12.54 12.56
CA TRP A 36 8.63 -12.13 11.94
C TRP A 36 9.84 -12.42 12.81
N ALA A 37 9.71 -12.44 14.13
CA ALA A 37 10.78 -12.85 15.03
C ALA A 37 11.16 -14.34 14.82
N LYS A 38 10.16 -15.20 14.57
CA LYS A 38 10.38 -16.61 14.26
C LYS A 38 10.88 -16.84 12.82
N GLU A 39 10.34 -16.10 11.86
CA GLU A 39 10.78 -16.11 10.46
C GLU A 39 12.26 -15.68 10.36
N CYS A 40 12.64 -14.67 11.14
CA CYS A 40 13.97 -14.11 11.17
C CYS A 40 15.03 -14.98 11.83
N LYS A 41 14.64 -15.95 12.67
CA LYS A 41 15.57 -16.80 13.41
C LYS A 41 16.42 -17.70 12.50
N ASN A 42 15.94 -17.96 11.27
CA ASN A 42 16.53 -18.92 10.35
C ASN A 42 16.95 -18.31 9.00
N SER A 43 16.95 -16.99 8.87
CA SER A 43 17.28 -16.31 7.60
C SER A 43 18.40 -15.30 7.79
N ASP A 44 19.44 -15.42 6.96
CA ASP A 44 20.52 -14.41 6.80
C ASP A 44 19.97 -13.02 6.43
N THR A 45 18.68 -12.90 6.10
CA THR A 45 18.02 -11.62 5.78
C THR A 45 17.63 -10.79 7.00
N CYS A 46 17.79 -11.30 8.22
CA CYS A 46 17.37 -10.61 9.45
C CYS A 46 18.46 -9.91 10.24
N ASP A 47 19.66 -9.76 9.67
CA ASP A 47 20.73 -8.89 10.22
C ASP A 47 20.26 -7.44 10.45
N ASN A 48 19.14 -7.03 9.84
CA ASN A 48 18.55 -5.70 9.98
C ASN A 48 17.12 -5.71 10.51
N TYR A 49 16.76 -6.68 11.36
CA TYR A 49 15.48 -6.68 12.07
C TYR A 49 15.51 -5.72 13.27
N ILE A 50 14.54 -4.81 13.33
CA ILE A 50 14.45 -3.78 14.37
C ILE A 50 13.07 -3.81 15.01
N ASN A 51 13.02 -3.93 16.33
CA ASN A 51 11.81 -3.70 17.11
C ASN A 51 11.74 -2.24 17.52
N TYR A 52 10.65 -1.57 17.17
CA TYR A 52 10.44 -0.15 17.47
C TYR A 52 9.11 0.07 18.17
N TYR A 53 9.11 0.85 19.26
CA TYR A 53 7.90 1.18 20.02
C TYR A 53 7.47 2.61 19.71
N MET A 54 6.20 2.79 19.38
CA MET A 54 5.60 4.11 19.10
C MET A 54 4.36 4.33 19.95
N ARG A 55 4.03 5.59 20.20
CA ARG A 55 2.70 5.98 20.70
C ARG A 55 1.76 6.27 19.55
N VAL A 56 0.46 6.10 19.77
CA VAL A 56 -0.56 6.59 18.81
C VAL A 56 -0.31 8.07 18.51
N ASN A 57 -0.46 8.45 17.23
CA ASN A 57 -0.18 9.78 16.66
C ASN A 57 1.30 10.20 16.64
N GLN A 58 2.23 9.31 16.98
CA GLN A 58 3.65 9.56 16.77
C GLN A 58 4.03 9.35 15.29
N GLU A 59 5.00 10.14 14.81
CA GLU A 59 5.62 9.97 13.50
C GLU A 59 7.10 9.59 13.65
N LEU A 60 7.57 8.71 12.78
CA LEU A 60 8.95 8.25 12.72
C LEU A 60 9.53 8.57 11.34
N PHE A 61 10.72 9.16 11.32
CA PHE A 61 11.55 9.26 10.13
C PHE A 61 12.96 8.80 10.44
N GLY A 62 13.39 7.73 9.78
CA GLY A 62 14.68 7.09 10.05
C GLY A 62 15.75 7.34 8.99
N GLY A 63 15.67 8.43 8.22
CA GLY A 63 16.66 8.71 7.17
C GLY A 63 16.63 7.71 6.00
N TYR A 64 15.57 6.93 5.90
CA TYR A 64 15.34 5.95 4.84
C TYR A 64 14.95 6.63 3.52
N SER A 65 15.29 6.00 2.39
CA SER A 65 14.91 6.48 1.05
C SER A 65 13.43 6.20 0.74
N ARG A 66 12.91 5.09 1.25
CA ARG A 66 11.54 4.62 1.03
C ARG A 66 11.08 3.73 2.18
N LEU A 67 9.80 3.80 2.49
CA LEU A 67 9.12 2.90 3.42
C LEU A 67 8.06 2.09 2.68
N GLU A 68 7.85 0.85 3.09
CA GLU A 68 6.79 -0.01 2.57
C GLU A 68 6.11 -0.77 3.71
N ILE A 69 4.79 -0.60 3.87
CA ILE A 69 4.03 -1.30 4.90
C ILE A 69 3.72 -2.72 4.39
N LYS A 70 4.31 -3.74 5.01
CA LYS A 70 4.05 -5.16 4.67
C LYS A 70 2.85 -5.72 5.44
N SER A 71 2.62 -5.24 6.66
CA SER A 71 1.42 -5.58 7.45
C SER A 71 0.98 -4.41 8.34
N GLY A 72 -0.29 -4.38 8.70
CA GLY A 72 -0.83 -3.35 9.61
C GLY A 72 -1.15 -2.01 8.94
N SER A 73 -1.63 -2.01 7.68
CA SER A 73 -2.03 -0.79 6.93
C SER A 73 -3.13 0.06 7.58
N GLY A 74 -3.86 -0.49 8.56
CA GLY A 74 -4.79 0.28 9.40
C GLY A 74 -4.20 0.75 10.73
N ILE A 75 -3.00 0.29 11.10
CA ILE A 75 -2.29 0.59 12.35
C ILE A 75 -1.28 1.70 12.10
N VAL A 76 -0.58 1.66 10.97
CA VAL A 76 0.35 2.69 10.50
C VAL A 76 -0.01 3.18 9.10
N SER A 77 0.43 4.38 8.76
CA SER A 77 0.39 4.93 7.39
C SER A 77 1.70 5.62 7.06
N ILE A 78 1.96 5.83 5.76
CA ILE A 78 3.08 6.66 5.31
C ILE A 78 2.51 8.04 4.94
N THR A 79 3.03 9.10 5.55
CA THR A 79 2.61 10.48 5.25
C THR A 79 3.12 10.90 3.86
N PRO A 80 2.55 11.95 3.25
CA PRO A 80 3.06 12.49 1.98
C PRO A 80 4.54 12.90 2.03
N SER A 81 5.06 13.22 3.22
CA SER A 81 6.46 13.57 3.46
C SER A 81 7.36 12.34 3.68
N GLY A 82 6.81 11.13 3.59
CA GLY A 82 7.56 9.87 3.75
C GLY A 82 7.77 9.42 5.19
N TYR A 83 7.03 9.97 6.16
CA TYR A 83 7.12 9.57 7.57
C TYR A 83 6.20 8.39 7.85
N LEU A 84 6.61 7.48 8.74
CA LEU A 84 5.72 6.46 9.26
C LEU A 84 4.89 7.06 10.39
N LYS A 85 3.57 7.10 10.25
CA LYS A 85 2.63 7.61 11.25
C LYS A 85 1.88 6.47 11.93
N ALA A 86 1.86 6.48 13.26
CA ALA A 86 1.05 5.58 14.07
C ALA A 86 -0.40 6.09 14.17
N ASN A 87 -1.37 5.32 13.65
CA ASN A 87 -2.78 5.70 13.63
C ASN A 87 -3.58 5.11 14.79
N LYS A 88 -3.25 3.89 15.22
CA LYS A 88 -3.92 3.21 16.35
C LYS A 88 -3.02 2.13 16.95
N ARG A 89 -3.44 1.61 18.10
CA ARG A 89 -2.75 0.50 18.79
C ARG A 89 -2.69 -0.76 17.94
N GLY A 90 -1.61 -1.51 18.12
CA GLY A 90 -1.36 -2.79 17.45
C GLY A 90 0.07 -2.91 16.96
N THR A 91 0.34 -3.94 16.15
CA THR A 91 1.65 -4.20 15.58
C THR A 91 1.60 -4.10 14.06
N ALA A 92 2.59 -3.45 13.46
CA ALA A 92 2.76 -3.34 12.02
C ALA A 92 4.18 -3.71 11.63
N VAL A 93 4.36 -4.20 10.39
CA VAL A 93 5.68 -4.52 9.85
C VAL A 93 5.93 -3.64 8.65
N VAL A 94 7.08 -2.96 8.67
CA VAL A 94 7.47 -1.97 7.67
C VAL A 94 8.86 -2.33 7.16
N TYR A 95 9.01 -2.37 5.85
CA TYR A 95 10.32 -2.44 5.22
C TYR A 95 10.83 -1.02 5.03
N ALA A 96 12.04 -0.77 5.51
CA ALA A 96 12.68 0.53 5.43
C ALA A 96 13.94 0.43 4.56
N TYR A 97 13.93 1.11 3.42
CA TYR A 97 14.95 0.99 2.39
C TYR A 97 16.03 2.07 2.54
N ASP A 98 17.30 1.70 2.38
CA ASP A 98 18.42 2.63 2.24
C ASP A 98 18.50 3.18 0.81
N ARG A 99 19.50 4.05 0.53
CA ARG A 99 19.69 4.63 -0.81
C ARG A 99 20.14 3.62 -1.87
N ASN A 100 20.51 2.40 -1.47
CA ASN A 100 20.93 1.31 -2.34
C ASN A 100 19.84 0.23 -2.47
N ASP A 101 18.59 0.55 -2.09
CA ASP A 101 17.44 -0.36 -2.08
C ASP A 101 17.60 -1.61 -1.19
N ARG A 102 18.52 -1.57 -0.22
CA ARG A 102 18.58 -2.61 0.81
C ARG A 102 17.60 -2.27 1.91
N TYR A 103 16.85 -3.26 2.38
CA TYR A 103 15.81 -3.04 3.38
C TYR A 103 16.20 -3.57 4.77
N SER A 104 15.76 -2.85 5.79
CA SER A 104 15.61 -3.32 7.17
C SER A 104 14.15 -3.72 7.40
N ILE A 105 13.93 -4.74 8.21
CA ILE A 105 12.58 -5.13 8.64
C ILE A 105 12.32 -4.46 9.97
N ILE A 106 11.33 -3.58 10.04
CA ILE A 106 10.95 -2.89 11.27
C ILE A 106 9.60 -3.41 11.74
N GLU A 107 9.59 -4.11 12.87
CA GLU A 107 8.34 -4.38 13.60
C GLU A 107 8.06 -3.20 14.53
N VAL A 108 6.91 -2.57 14.30
CA VAL A 108 6.47 -1.39 15.03
C VAL A 108 5.32 -1.77 15.95
N VAL A 109 5.54 -1.66 17.26
CA VAL A 109 4.54 -1.92 18.29
C VAL A 109 3.99 -0.59 18.79
N ILE A 110 2.69 -0.36 18.61
CA ILE A 110 2.02 0.89 18.96
C ILE A 110 1.18 0.73 20.22
N GLN A 111 1.45 1.59 21.22
CA GLN A 111 0.82 1.61 22.54
C GLN A 111 0.01 2.89 22.80
#